data_AF-A0A351ULT3-F1
#
_entry.id   AF-A0A351ULT3-F1
#
_cell.length_a   1.000
_cell.length_b   1.000
_cell.length_c   1.000
_cell.angle_alpha   90.00
_cell.angle_beta   90.00
_cell.angle_gamma   90.00
#
_symmetry.space_group_name_H-M   'P 1'
#
loop_
_entity.id
_entity.type
_entity.pdbx_description
1 polymer ?
#
loop_
_entity_poly.entity_id
_entity_poly.type
_entity_poly.pdbx_seq_one_letter_code
_entity_poly.pdbx_strand_id
1 'polypeptide(L)'
;MKSIILATAALSAALLLCAADRGGHDDKREGKARKKNASSQTGGSIYKMRQVTVPKPFKFESPDKVVNDKRRPVEPKRFDTGEDIKQRREKDPPREHAAIAHNADLVRGIQDEQRSETRRSHYYWHNTGGVRYAHYYDAHNIHWYGFYSGPTFYWSRYYANNWWWYDGSYSRWVFWWDGYWWWQGPGGAAFVYVDNNYYPYNMESGGVVVQKAETEDPPKSPPPLGEGKQWVSPDKSRVIQIHGNDAQAFLYDNSGAKPVYLAYLGRDIVNIRFSQDNPAQILADFKDGAFALYDLDGKPRNTPPSKPPQAAQPPAPESVPPLPTSAPGK
;
A
#
# COMPACT_ATOMS: atom_id res chain seq x y z
N MET A 1 -1.49 -25.89 -34.41
CA MET A 1 -2.55 -25.40 -35.31
C MET A 1 -3.86 -26.08 -34.94
N LYS A 2 -4.77 -25.39 -34.27
CA LYS A 2 -6.16 -25.85 -34.07
C LYS A 2 -7.08 -24.65 -34.19
N SER A 3 -7.78 -24.60 -35.31
CA SER A 3 -8.88 -23.69 -35.63
C SER A 3 -10.16 -24.18 -34.95
N ILE A 4 -10.94 -23.28 -34.34
CA ILE A 4 -12.36 -23.47 -33.98
C ILE A 4 -13.04 -22.11 -34.21
N ILE A 5 -13.58 -21.89 -35.40
CA ILE A 5 -15.02 -21.89 -35.77
C ILE A 5 -15.80 -20.70 -35.16
N LEU A 6 -16.05 -19.70 -36.01
CA LEU A 6 -17.13 -18.72 -35.89
C LEU A 6 -18.49 -19.42 -36.00
N ALA A 7 -19.45 -19.00 -35.18
CA ALA A 7 -20.87 -19.20 -35.46
C ALA A 7 -21.60 -17.85 -35.34
N THR A 8 -22.14 -17.41 -36.48
CA THR A 8 -23.03 -16.27 -36.67
C THR A 8 -24.42 -16.82 -36.96
N ALA A 9 -25.45 -16.33 -36.26
CA ALA A 9 -26.88 -16.27 -36.65
C ALA A 9 -27.72 -16.01 -35.38
N ALA A 10 -28.91 -15.42 -35.38
CA ALA A 10 -29.65 -14.52 -36.27
C ALA A 10 -30.92 -14.09 -35.48
N LEU A 11 -31.48 -12.94 -35.88
CA LEU A 11 -32.84 -12.40 -35.69
C LEU A 11 -33.86 -13.16 -34.81
N SER A 12 -34.56 -12.38 -33.98
CA SER A 12 -36.02 -12.49 -33.85
C SER A 12 -36.64 -11.13 -33.53
N ALA A 13 -37.69 -10.79 -34.28
CA ALA A 13 -38.55 -9.63 -34.14
C ALA A 13 -40.00 -10.10 -33.95
N ALA A 14 -40.77 -9.40 -33.11
CA ALA A 14 -42.24 -9.23 -33.15
C ALA A 14 -42.65 -8.35 -31.94
N LEU A 15 -43.20 -7.12 -32.12
CA LEU A 15 -44.64 -6.76 -32.20
C LEU A 15 -45.39 -7.11 -30.89
N LEU A 16 -46.12 -6.22 -30.17
CA LEU A 16 -47.30 -5.45 -30.58
C LEU A 16 -47.76 -4.48 -29.43
N LEU A 17 -48.66 -3.56 -29.79
CA LEU A 17 -49.25 -2.41 -29.09
C LEU A 17 -49.97 -2.68 -27.74
N CYS A 18 -50.11 -1.61 -26.92
CA CYS A 18 -51.43 -1.14 -26.47
C CYS A 18 -51.43 0.34 -26.04
N ALA A 19 -52.64 0.91 -26.06
CA ALA A 19 -52.98 2.32 -26.22
C ALA A 19 -53.10 3.16 -24.92
N ALA A 20 -53.43 4.42 -25.15
CA ALA A 20 -53.57 5.56 -24.23
C ALA A 20 -54.66 5.44 -23.15
N ASP A 21 -54.54 6.27 -22.10
CA ASP A 21 -55.70 6.90 -21.45
C ASP A 21 -55.38 8.29 -20.87
N ARG A 22 -56.41 9.15 -20.83
CA ARG A 22 -56.43 10.58 -20.45
C ARG A 22 -57.01 10.78 -19.03
N GLY A 23 -56.67 11.92 -18.43
CA GLY A 23 -57.39 12.55 -17.31
C GLY A 23 -56.55 12.52 -16.04
N GLY A 24 -56.42 13.56 -15.22
CA GLY A 24 -57.01 14.89 -15.11
C GLY A 24 -56.52 15.47 -13.76
N HIS A 25 -56.86 16.73 -13.47
CA HIS A 25 -56.55 17.52 -12.27
C HIS A 25 -55.10 18.08 -12.16
N ASP A 26 -54.86 19.40 -12.09
CA ASP A 26 -55.78 20.47 -11.70
C ASP A 26 -55.45 21.19 -10.39
N ASP A 27 -54.33 20.93 -9.70
CA ASP A 27 -54.09 21.47 -8.36
C ASP A 27 -52.80 22.32 -8.27
N LYS A 28 -53.00 23.63 -8.41
CA LYS A 28 -52.01 24.67 -8.13
C LYS A 28 -51.76 24.80 -6.63
N ARG A 29 -50.67 24.20 -6.13
CA ARG A 29 -50.03 24.62 -4.89
C ARG A 29 -48.67 25.24 -5.19
N GLU A 30 -48.60 26.56 -5.10
CA GLU A 30 -47.37 27.34 -5.10
C GLU A 30 -46.53 27.05 -3.85
N GLY A 31 -45.70 26.01 -3.94
CA GLY A 31 -44.62 25.76 -2.99
C GLY A 31 -43.40 26.61 -3.37
N LYS A 32 -43.01 27.56 -2.50
CA LYS A 32 -41.74 28.30 -2.59
C LYS A 32 -40.59 27.34 -2.88
N ALA A 33 -40.06 27.42 -4.10
CA ALA A 33 -38.94 26.65 -4.57
C ALA A 33 -37.70 26.95 -3.71
N ARG A 34 -37.39 26.02 -2.79
CA ARG A 34 -36.14 26.00 -2.04
C ARG A 34 -35.02 25.78 -3.07
N LYS A 35 -34.33 26.85 -3.47
CA LYS A 35 -33.12 26.78 -4.30
C LYS A 35 -32.12 25.86 -3.59
N LYS A 36 -32.07 24.60 -4.00
CA LYS A 36 -31.00 23.68 -3.61
C LYS A 36 -29.72 24.27 -4.21
N ASN A 37 -28.88 24.86 -3.35
CA ASN A 37 -27.58 25.36 -3.76
C ASN A 37 -26.84 24.21 -4.45
N ALA A 38 -26.50 24.43 -5.72
CA ALA A 38 -25.64 23.53 -6.47
C ALA A 38 -24.32 23.42 -5.70
N SER A 39 -24.12 22.26 -5.07
CA SER A 39 -22.87 21.90 -4.40
C SER A 39 -21.74 22.06 -5.40
N SER A 40 -20.81 22.98 -5.16
CA SER A 40 -19.58 23.07 -5.94
C SER A 40 -18.86 21.73 -5.84
N GLN A 41 -18.75 21.00 -6.95
CA GLN A 41 -17.93 19.79 -7.02
C GLN A 41 -16.47 20.19 -6.83
N THR A 42 -15.99 20.11 -5.58
CA THR A 42 -14.56 20.05 -5.28
C THR A 42 -14.00 18.80 -5.96
N GLY A 43 -12.83 18.91 -6.62
CA GLY A 43 -12.22 17.83 -7.39
C GLY A 43 -12.24 16.48 -6.64
N GLY A 44 -12.66 15.42 -7.33
CA GLY A 44 -12.72 14.08 -6.76
C GLY A 44 -11.35 13.41 -6.82
N SER A 45 -10.82 12.96 -5.68
CA SER A 45 -9.64 12.10 -5.68
C SER A 45 -10.01 10.72 -6.26
N ILE A 46 -9.23 10.27 -7.24
CA ILE A 46 -9.34 8.91 -7.81
C ILE A 46 -8.30 8.03 -7.13
N TYR A 47 -8.71 6.84 -6.69
CA TYR A 47 -7.80 5.89 -6.08
C TYR A 47 -7.53 4.76 -7.06
N LYS A 48 -6.38 4.85 -7.72
CA LYS A 48 -5.89 3.79 -8.60
C LYS A 48 -5.15 2.76 -7.77
N MET A 49 -5.39 1.50 -8.07
CA MET A 49 -4.77 0.34 -7.45
C MET A 49 -3.96 -0.39 -8.50
N ARG A 50 -2.76 -0.84 -8.13
CA ARG A 50 -1.93 -1.69 -8.99
C ARG A 50 -1.57 -2.93 -8.21
N GLN A 51 -1.75 -4.10 -8.83
CA GLN A 51 -1.17 -5.32 -8.28
C GLN A 51 0.33 -5.33 -8.59
N VAL A 52 1.15 -5.35 -7.54
CA VAL A 52 2.60 -5.51 -7.64
C VAL A 52 2.92 -6.92 -7.19
N THR A 53 3.56 -7.68 -8.10
CA THR A 53 4.08 -8.99 -7.75
C THR A 53 5.37 -8.79 -6.98
N VAL A 54 5.44 -9.38 -5.79
CA VAL A 54 6.65 -9.41 -4.96
C VAL A 54 6.90 -10.85 -4.52
N PRO A 55 8.14 -11.22 -4.16
CA PRO A 55 8.44 -12.56 -3.68
C PRO A 55 7.57 -12.98 -2.50
N LYS A 56 7.44 -14.29 -2.29
CA LYS A 56 6.75 -14.79 -1.10
C LYS A 56 7.51 -14.37 0.15
N PRO A 57 6.81 -13.89 1.21
CA PRO A 57 7.44 -13.51 2.46
C PRO A 57 8.16 -14.72 3.08
N PHE A 58 9.31 -14.46 3.69
CA PHE A 58 9.88 -15.41 4.63
C PHE A 58 8.99 -15.49 5.88
N LYS A 59 8.65 -16.71 6.28
CA LYS A 59 7.90 -16.98 7.51
C LYS A 59 8.85 -17.54 8.56
N PHE A 60 9.01 -16.83 9.66
CA PHE A 60 9.70 -17.35 10.83
C PHE A 60 8.84 -18.44 11.47
N GLU A 61 9.38 -19.65 11.60
CA GLU A 61 8.70 -20.78 12.23
C GLU A 61 8.54 -20.59 13.75
N SER A 62 9.44 -19.81 14.36
CA SER A 62 9.51 -19.62 15.81
C SER A 62 9.55 -18.12 16.16
N PRO A 63 8.71 -17.67 17.11
CA PRO A 63 8.63 -16.26 17.50
C PRO A 63 9.92 -15.68 18.10
N ASP A 64 10.79 -16.51 18.67
CA ASP A 64 12.09 -16.10 19.20
C ASP A 64 13.04 -15.58 18.11
N LYS A 65 12.84 -15.98 16.85
CA LYS A 65 13.61 -15.49 15.70
C LYS A 65 13.16 -14.10 15.23
N VAL A 66 12.10 -13.54 15.80
CA VAL A 66 11.56 -12.22 15.43
C VAL A 66 12.05 -11.16 16.41
N VAL A 67 12.63 -10.08 15.91
CA VAL A 67 13.01 -8.94 16.76
C VAL A 67 11.76 -8.13 17.11
N ASN A 68 11.43 -8.05 18.40
CA ASN A 68 10.22 -7.38 18.90
C ASN A 68 10.49 -6.35 20.03
N ASP A 69 11.75 -6.16 20.42
CA ASP A 69 12.11 -5.22 21.48
C ASP A 69 12.09 -3.74 21.00
N LYS A 70 12.27 -2.78 21.90
CA LYS A 70 12.35 -1.34 21.56
C LYS A 70 13.79 -0.82 21.53
N ARG A 71 14.78 -1.71 21.62
CA ARG A 71 16.18 -1.32 21.78
C ARG A 71 16.68 -0.68 20.50
N ARG A 72 17.58 0.28 20.66
CA ARG A 72 18.27 0.95 19.56
C ARG A 72 19.73 1.11 19.96
N PRO A 73 20.67 1.03 19.01
CA PRO A 73 22.05 1.31 19.32
C PRO A 73 22.20 2.78 19.69
N VAL A 74 23.23 3.06 20.49
CA VAL A 74 23.70 4.43 20.67
C VAL A 74 24.29 4.88 19.34
N GLU A 75 24.06 6.13 18.95
CA GLU A 75 24.65 6.68 17.73
C GLU A 75 26.09 7.15 18.03
N PRO A 76 27.09 6.76 17.21
CA PRO A 76 28.46 7.23 17.36
C PRO A 76 28.49 8.71 17.03
N LYS A 77 29.26 9.47 17.80
CA LYS A 77 29.44 10.91 17.57
C LYS A 77 30.60 11.21 16.61
N ARG A 78 31.53 10.27 16.48
CA ARG A 78 32.78 10.43 15.75
C ARG A 78 33.15 9.16 14.99
N PHE A 79 33.81 9.33 13.86
CA PHE A 79 34.47 8.26 13.11
C PHE A 79 35.70 7.72 13.87
N ASP A 80 36.28 6.64 13.37
CA ASP A 80 37.61 6.13 13.75
C ASP A 80 38.72 7.16 13.61
N THR A 81 38.61 8.07 12.64
CA THR A 81 39.55 9.18 12.43
C THR A 81 39.44 10.28 13.50
N GLY A 82 38.41 10.22 14.36
CA GLY A 82 38.12 11.26 15.35
C GLY A 82 37.29 12.44 14.82
N GLU A 83 37.04 12.50 13.52
CA GLU A 83 36.14 13.50 12.93
C GLU A 83 34.69 13.31 13.39
N ASP A 84 33.94 14.39 13.52
CA ASP A 84 32.53 14.34 13.90
C ASP A 84 31.65 13.79 12.77
N ILE A 85 30.70 12.93 13.13
CA ILE A 85 29.71 12.36 12.20
C ILE A 85 28.62 13.40 11.95
N LYS A 86 28.43 13.77 10.69
CA LYS A 86 27.45 14.79 10.24
C LYS A 86 26.26 14.19 9.47
N GLN A 87 26.32 12.89 9.18
CA GLN A 87 25.30 12.16 8.44
C GLN A 87 24.01 12.15 9.24
N ARG A 88 22.89 12.31 8.52
CA ARG A 88 21.56 12.26 9.15
C ARG A 88 21.14 10.82 9.32
N ARG A 89 20.43 10.54 10.41
CA ARG A 89 19.76 9.24 10.56
C ARG A 89 18.74 9.04 9.42
N GLU A 90 18.79 7.88 8.80
CA GLU A 90 17.81 7.45 7.82
C GLU A 90 16.42 7.29 8.47
N LYS A 91 15.40 7.85 7.82
CA LYS A 91 14.01 7.85 8.31
C LYS A 91 13.13 6.86 7.56
N ASP A 92 13.48 6.58 6.32
CA ASP A 92 12.74 5.67 5.46
C ASP A 92 13.49 4.34 5.33
N PRO A 93 12.82 3.22 5.06
CA PRO A 93 13.49 1.94 4.81
C PRO A 93 14.65 2.09 3.80
N PRO A 94 15.89 1.73 4.17
CA PRO A 94 17.06 1.96 3.34
C PRO A 94 16.94 1.24 1.99
N ARG A 95 16.97 1.99 0.89
CA ARG A 95 16.78 1.44 -0.47
C ARG A 95 17.99 0.66 -0.96
N GLU A 96 19.19 1.02 -0.50
CA GLU A 96 20.45 0.39 -0.93
C GLU A 96 20.82 -0.85 -0.11
N HIS A 97 19.95 -1.31 0.79
CA HIS A 97 20.27 -2.45 1.65
C HIS A 97 20.43 -3.76 0.87
N ALA A 98 19.90 -3.86 -0.35
CA ALA A 98 20.17 -4.97 -1.26
C ALA A 98 21.67 -5.19 -1.49
N ALA A 99 22.43 -4.10 -1.67
CA ALA A 99 23.88 -4.17 -1.88
C ALA A 99 24.61 -4.67 -0.64
N ILE A 100 24.08 -4.43 0.55
CA ILE A 100 24.60 -4.93 1.82
C ILE A 100 24.26 -6.42 1.98
N ALA A 101 22.98 -6.76 1.85
CA ALA A 101 22.47 -8.10 2.11
C ALA A 101 23.00 -9.16 1.13
N HIS A 102 23.29 -8.77 -0.12
CA HIS A 102 23.81 -9.69 -1.15
C HIS A 102 25.35 -9.71 -1.24
N ASN A 103 26.06 -8.88 -0.47
CA ASN A 103 27.52 -8.87 -0.47
C ASN A 103 28.06 -10.01 0.40
N ALA A 104 28.40 -11.13 -0.24
CA ALA A 104 28.86 -12.33 0.44
C ALA A 104 30.15 -12.11 1.24
N ASP A 105 31.06 -11.26 0.76
CA ASP A 105 32.32 -10.97 1.47
C ASP A 105 32.07 -10.12 2.72
N LEU A 106 31.15 -9.15 2.65
CA LEU A 106 30.71 -8.39 3.81
C LEU A 106 30.06 -9.31 4.85
N VAL A 107 29.11 -10.17 4.45
CA VAL A 107 28.43 -11.07 5.39
C VAL A 107 29.41 -12.04 6.05
N ARG A 108 30.37 -12.58 5.29
CA ARG A 108 31.43 -13.44 5.85
C ARG A 108 32.33 -12.67 6.83
N GLY A 109 32.79 -11.47 6.44
CA GLY A 109 33.63 -10.65 7.32
C GLY A 109 32.94 -10.25 8.62
N ILE A 110 31.65 -9.93 8.56
CA ILE A 110 30.84 -9.67 9.75
C ILE A 110 30.80 -10.88 10.69
N GLN A 111 30.61 -12.09 10.15
CA GLN A 111 30.63 -13.31 10.96
C GLN A 111 32.00 -13.57 11.59
N ASP A 112 33.08 -13.21 10.90
CA ASP A 112 34.45 -13.36 11.40
C ASP A 112 34.75 -12.36 12.52
N GLU A 113 34.44 -11.08 12.30
CA GLU A 113 34.59 -9.99 13.26
C GLU A 113 33.75 -10.20 14.52
N GLN A 114 32.50 -10.66 14.39
CA GLN A 114 31.62 -10.98 15.54
C GLN A 114 32.29 -11.91 16.56
N ARG A 115 33.14 -12.84 16.11
CA ARG A 115 33.82 -13.80 16.99
C ARG A 115 34.96 -13.17 17.79
N SER A 116 35.60 -12.13 17.26
CA SER A 116 36.71 -11.43 17.92
C SER A 116 36.29 -10.15 18.66
N GLU A 117 35.21 -9.50 18.23
CA GLU A 117 34.78 -8.18 18.69
C GLU A 117 33.82 -8.27 19.87
N THR A 118 34.39 -8.64 21.02
CA THR A 118 33.63 -8.98 22.23
C THR A 118 33.58 -7.86 23.28
N ARG A 119 34.22 -6.71 23.04
CA ARG A 119 34.19 -5.57 23.98
C ARG A 119 32.85 -4.86 23.88
N ARG A 120 32.04 -4.97 24.93
CA ARG A 120 30.75 -4.27 25.02
C ARG A 120 30.93 -2.76 25.05
N SER A 121 29.90 -2.06 24.57
CA SER A 121 29.81 -0.60 24.50
C SER A 121 30.97 0.04 23.72
N HIS A 122 31.45 -0.65 22.69
CA HIS A 122 32.56 -0.21 21.85
C HIS A 122 32.15 -0.18 20.38
N TYR A 123 32.62 0.83 19.65
CA TYR A 123 32.46 0.92 18.20
C TYR A 123 33.72 0.40 17.52
N TYR A 124 33.53 -0.55 16.62
CA TYR A 124 34.51 -1.05 15.70
C TYR A 124 34.20 -0.48 14.32
N TRP A 125 35.22 -0.06 13.58
CA TRP A 125 35.06 0.56 12.28
C TRP A 125 35.74 -0.30 11.23
N HIS A 126 34.99 -0.66 10.20
CA HIS A 126 35.38 -1.67 9.23
C HIS A 126 35.26 -1.17 7.80
N ASN A 127 36.03 -1.79 6.92
CA ASN A 127 35.91 -1.63 5.48
C ASN A 127 36.08 -3.00 4.81
N THR A 128 34.96 -3.70 4.60
CA THR A 128 34.94 -5.09 4.13
C THR A 128 34.09 -5.17 2.87
N GLY A 129 34.59 -5.84 1.83
CA GLY A 129 33.86 -5.97 0.56
C GLY A 129 33.54 -4.63 -0.11
N GLY A 130 34.38 -3.61 0.10
CA GLY A 130 34.17 -2.24 -0.39
C GLY A 130 33.11 -1.43 0.36
N VAL A 131 32.56 -1.97 1.45
CA VAL A 131 31.57 -1.31 2.29
C VAL A 131 32.21 -0.85 3.58
N ARG A 132 32.16 0.46 3.86
CA ARG A 132 32.49 1.02 5.17
C ARG A 132 31.29 0.90 6.10
N TYR A 133 31.49 0.32 7.29
CA TYR A 133 30.45 0.20 8.31
C TYR A 133 31.00 0.34 9.72
N ALA A 134 30.10 0.60 10.66
CA ALA A 134 30.35 0.54 12.09
C ALA A 134 29.76 -0.74 12.66
N HIS A 135 30.48 -1.44 13.53
CA HIS A 135 29.93 -2.49 14.38
C HIS A 135 29.88 -1.99 15.83
N TYR A 136 28.74 -2.13 16.48
CA TYR A 136 28.56 -1.77 17.89
C TYR A 136 28.01 -2.97 18.66
N TYR A 137 28.82 -3.50 19.57
CA TYR A 137 28.40 -4.57 20.48
C TYR A 137 27.89 -3.95 21.77
N ASP A 138 26.57 -3.97 22.00
CA ASP A 138 25.97 -3.23 23.11
C ASP A 138 26.05 -3.94 24.47
N ALA A 139 25.57 -3.27 25.52
CA ALA A 139 25.56 -3.82 26.88
C ALA A 139 24.65 -5.05 27.06
N HIS A 140 23.73 -5.31 26.13
CA HIS A 140 22.76 -6.41 26.14
C HIS A 140 23.20 -7.59 25.25
N ASN A 141 24.45 -7.61 24.79
CA ASN A 141 24.99 -8.58 23.86
C ASN A 141 24.31 -8.57 22.47
N ILE A 142 23.87 -7.40 22.00
CA ILE A 142 23.32 -7.24 20.66
C ILE A 142 24.41 -6.64 19.77
N HIS A 143 24.61 -7.28 18.62
CA HIS A 143 25.48 -6.80 17.55
C HIS A 143 24.69 -5.90 16.61
N TRP A 144 25.12 -4.64 16.52
CA TRP A 144 24.54 -3.62 15.67
C TRP A 144 25.48 -3.26 14.52
N TYR A 145 24.94 -3.07 13.33
CA TYR A 145 25.70 -2.74 12.11
C TYR A 145 25.19 -1.45 11.50
N GLY A 146 26.06 -0.45 11.47
CA GLY A 146 25.78 0.90 11.01
C GLY A 146 26.33 1.09 9.60
N PHE A 147 25.44 1.38 8.65
CA PHE A 147 25.79 1.54 7.24
C PHE A 147 25.53 2.96 6.76
N TYR A 148 26.35 3.41 5.81
CA TYR A 148 26.17 4.67 5.10
C TYR A 148 25.33 4.46 3.84
N SER A 149 24.44 5.39 3.56
CA SER A 149 23.62 5.43 2.34
C SER A 149 23.64 6.87 1.81
N GLY A 150 24.69 7.22 1.08
CA GLY A 150 24.94 8.60 0.66
C GLY A 150 25.07 9.55 1.86
N PRO A 151 24.20 10.57 2.01
CA PRO A 151 24.26 11.52 3.12
C PRO A 151 23.60 11.02 4.41
N THR A 152 22.99 9.84 4.39
CA THR A 152 22.31 9.25 5.56
C THR A 152 23.10 8.07 6.14
N PHE A 153 22.76 7.73 7.36
CA PHE A 153 23.30 6.61 8.11
C PHE A 153 22.17 5.86 8.80
N TYR A 154 22.26 4.53 8.84
CA TYR A 154 21.24 3.70 9.48
C TYR A 154 21.87 2.51 10.19
N TRP A 155 21.19 2.07 11.24
CA TRP A 155 21.56 0.88 11.99
C TRP A 155 20.66 -0.28 11.62
N SER A 156 21.27 -1.45 11.49
CA SER A 156 20.61 -2.72 11.38
C SER A 156 21.14 -3.69 12.43
N ARG A 157 20.40 -4.76 12.69
CA ARG A 157 20.79 -5.88 13.53
C ARG A 157 20.82 -7.12 12.67
N TYR A 158 21.93 -7.85 12.66
CA TYR A 158 21.98 -9.17 12.03
C TYR A 158 21.57 -10.23 13.06
N TYR A 159 20.39 -10.82 12.89
CA TYR A 159 19.82 -11.75 13.86
C TYR A 159 18.98 -12.82 13.17
N ALA A 160 19.12 -14.08 13.61
CA ALA A 160 18.45 -15.24 13.03
C ALA A 160 18.62 -15.30 11.49
N ASN A 161 19.84 -15.06 11.01
CA ASN A 161 20.23 -15.02 9.59
C ASN A 161 19.49 -13.97 8.75
N ASN A 162 18.93 -12.94 9.37
CA ASN A 162 18.22 -11.87 8.70
C ASN A 162 18.73 -10.51 9.15
N TRP A 163 18.66 -9.53 8.26
CA TRP A 163 18.92 -8.14 8.56
C TRP A 163 17.66 -7.48 9.08
N TRP A 164 17.73 -6.89 10.27
CA TRP A 164 16.62 -6.20 10.91
C TRP A 164 16.88 -4.71 10.96
N TRP A 165 15.91 -3.90 10.54
CA TRP A 165 15.95 -2.44 10.64
C TRP A 165 14.76 -1.95 11.46
N TYR A 166 14.97 -0.94 12.30
CA TYR A 166 13.89 -0.33 13.06
C TYR A 166 13.32 0.86 12.28
N ASP A 167 12.09 0.70 11.83
CA ASP A 167 11.32 1.76 11.19
C ASP A 167 10.85 2.76 12.23
N GLY A 168 11.51 3.93 12.25
CA GLY A 168 11.19 5.03 13.15
C GLY A 168 9.79 5.62 12.89
N SER A 169 9.40 5.71 11.62
CA SER A 169 8.15 6.34 11.19
C SER A 169 6.93 5.51 11.56
N TYR A 170 7.08 4.18 11.57
CA TYR A 170 6.02 3.23 11.90
C TYR A 170 6.21 2.52 13.25
N SER A 171 7.31 2.82 13.95
CA SER A 171 7.71 2.24 15.24
C SER A 171 7.66 0.72 15.28
N ARG A 172 8.34 0.06 14.35
CA ARG A 172 8.35 -1.40 14.21
C ARG A 172 9.68 -1.92 13.70
N TRP A 173 9.98 -3.17 14.01
CA TRP A 173 11.05 -3.91 13.36
C TRP A 173 10.58 -4.47 12.03
N VAL A 174 11.43 -4.33 11.03
CA VAL A 174 11.28 -4.97 9.73
C VAL A 174 12.53 -5.75 9.39
N PHE A 175 12.38 -6.81 8.61
CA PHE A 175 13.50 -7.63 8.17
C PHE A 175 13.65 -7.54 6.66
N TRP A 176 14.89 -7.62 6.19
CA TRP A 176 15.20 -7.66 4.77
C TRP A 176 15.02 -9.07 4.24
N TRP A 177 14.27 -9.23 3.15
CA TRP A 177 14.12 -10.49 2.45
C TRP A 177 13.82 -10.27 0.97
N ASP A 178 14.62 -10.92 0.12
CA ASP A 178 14.47 -10.99 -1.33
C ASP A 178 14.19 -9.64 -2.01
N GLY A 179 14.98 -8.61 -1.66
CA GLY A 179 14.87 -7.28 -2.26
C GLY A 179 13.92 -6.31 -1.56
N TYR A 180 13.23 -6.72 -0.49
CA TYR A 180 12.23 -5.89 0.18
C TYR A 180 12.38 -5.87 1.70
N TRP A 181 11.85 -4.82 2.31
CA TRP A 181 11.65 -4.72 3.75
C TRP A 181 10.28 -5.27 4.12
N TRP A 182 10.27 -6.27 5.00
CA TRP A 182 9.08 -6.98 5.43
C TRP A 182 8.80 -6.75 6.91
N TRP A 183 7.53 -6.57 7.23
CA TRP A 183 7.04 -6.50 8.60
C TRP A 183 6.12 -7.70 8.88
N GLN A 184 6.34 -8.38 10.00
CA GLN A 184 5.36 -9.33 10.52
C GLN A 184 4.45 -8.61 11.51
N GLY A 185 3.23 -8.36 11.07
CA GLY A 185 2.19 -7.76 11.89
C GLY A 185 1.61 -8.73 12.92
N PRO A 186 0.71 -8.22 13.78
CA PRO A 186 -0.03 -9.04 14.73
C PRO A 186 -0.70 -10.24 14.04
N GLY A 187 -0.71 -11.39 14.71
CA GLY A 187 -1.29 -12.62 14.15
C GLY A 187 -0.49 -13.25 13.02
N GLY A 188 0.75 -12.78 12.75
CA GLY A 188 1.62 -13.34 11.72
C GLY A 188 1.31 -12.87 10.30
N ALA A 189 0.47 -11.84 10.14
CA ALA A 189 0.21 -11.23 8.85
C ALA A 189 1.49 -10.59 8.29
N ALA A 190 1.84 -10.90 7.04
CA ALA A 190 3.02 -10.34 6.38
C ALA A 190 2.66 -9.03 5.68
N PHE A 191 3.50 -8.03 5.83
CA PHE A 191 3.43 -6.77 5.11
C PHE A 191 4.76 -6.48 4.46
N VAL A 192 4.75 -5.87 3.28
CA VAL A 192 5.94 -5.49 2.53
C VAL A 192 5.95 -3.99 2.28
N TYR A 193 7.12 -3.38 2.39
CA TYR A 193 7.32 -1.97 2.08
C TYR A 193 7.46 -1.76 0.56
N VAL A 194 6.47 -1.12 -0.04
CA VAL A 194 6.43 -0.78 -1.48
C VAL A 194 5.83 0.63 -1.59
N ASP A 195 6.28 1.46 -2.54
CA ASP A 195 5.74 2.81 -2.78
C ASP A 195 5.57 3.67 -1.51
N ASN A 196 6.60 3.61 -0.65
CA ASN A 196 6.68 4.32 0.63
C ASN A 196 5.61 3.95 1.68
N ASN A 197 5.03 2.75 1.59
CA ASN A 197 4.05 2.27 2.57
C ASN A 197 4.14 0.75 2.76
N TYR A 198 3.59 0.24 3.87
CA TYR A 198 3.46 -1.19 4.11
C TYR A 198 2.12 -1.70 3.60
N TYR A 199 2.18 -2.61 2.64
CA TYR A 199 0.99 -3.27 2.08
C TYR A 199 0.88 -4.70 2.60
N PRO A 200 -0.32 -5.15 3.00
CA PRO A 200 -0.52 -6.54 3.39
C PRO A 200 -0.28 -7.45 2.19
N TYR A 201 0.55 -8.49 2.38
CA TYR A 201 0.81 -9.49 1.36
C TYR A 201 -0.34 -10.50 1.32
N ASN A 202 -0.90 -10.70 0.13
CA ASN A 202 -1.91 -11.70 -0.10
C ASN A 202 -1.24 -13.00 -0.58
N MET A 203 -1.27 -14.02 0.30
CA MET A 203 -0.69 -15.33 0.02
C MET A 203 -1.38 -16.09 -1.13
N GLU A 204 -2.67 -15.84 -1.34
CA GLU A 204 -3.47 -16.49 -2.39
C GLU A 204 -3.16 -15.90 -3.76
N SER A 205 -3.06 -14.56 -3.84
CA SER A 205 -2.75 -13.86 -5.10
C SER A 205 -1.26 -13.74 -5.40
N GLY A 206 -0.38 -14.08 -4.44
CA GLY A 206 1.07 -14.06 -4.62
C GLY A 206 1.65 -12.66 -4.77
N GLY A 207 1.04 -11.63 -4.18
CA GLY A 207 1.50 -10.25 -4.32
C GLY A 207 0.82 -9.26 -3.38
N VAL A 208 1.03 -7.98 -3.65
CA VAL A 208 0.35 -6.87 -2.97
C VAL A 208 -0.49 -6.04 -3.92
N VAL A 209 -1.59 -5.51 -3.43
CA VAL A 209 -2.36 -4.49 -4.12
C VAL A 209 -1.94 -3.13 -3.56
N VAL A 210 -1.11 -2.43 -4.32
CA VAL A 210 -0.67 -1.07 -4.00
C VAL A 210 -1.79 -0.09 -4.34
N GLN A 211 -2.16 0.74 -3.39
CA GLN A 211 -3.16 1.79 -3.56
C GLN A 211 -2.46 3.13 -3.64
N LYS A 212 -2.67 3.86 -4.74
CA LYS A 212 -2.12 5.19 -5.00
C LYS A 212 -3.25 6.16 -5.27
N ALA A 213 -3.35 7.20 -4.44
CA ALA A 213 -4.25 8.31 -4.71
C ALA A 213 -3.68 9.13 -5.87
N GLU A 214 -4.48 9.32 -6.91
CA GLU A 214 -4.20 10.26 -7.99
C GLU A 214 -5.27 11.33 -7.96
N THR A 215 -4.85 12.58 -7.78
CA THR A 215 -5.75 13.72 -7.88
C THR A 215 -5.91 14.05 -9.35
N GLU A 216 -7.13 13.96 -9.84
CA GLU A 216 -7.49 14.38 -11.18
C GLU A 216 -8.63 15.39 -11.07
N ASP A 217 -8.47 16.53 -11.74
CA ASP A 217 -9.57 17.50 -11.81
C ASP A 217 -10.65 16.93 -12.73
N PRO A 218 -11.90 16.79 -12.26
CA PRO A 218 -12.98 16.39 -13.13
C PRO A 218 -13.17 17.45 -14.22
N PRO A 219 -13.59 17.06 -15.43
CA PRO A 219 -13.92 18.03 -16.46
C PRO A 219 -15.06 18.94 -15.99
N LYS A 220 -15.09 20.18 -16.51
CA LYS A 220 -16.02 21.24 -16.07
C LYS A 220 -17.51 20.85 -16.17
N SER A 221 -17.85 19.97 -17.10
CA SER A 221 -19.19 19.44 -17.30
C SER A 221 -19.13 18.02 -17.84
N PRO A 222 -20.04 17.12 -17.41
CA PRO A 222 -20.14 15.79 -18.01
C PRO A 222 -20.66 15.89 -19.45
N PRO A 223 -20.27 14.98 -20.35
CA PRO A 223 -20.86 14.91 -21.68
C PRO A 223 -22.35 14.50 -21.60
N PRO A 224 -23.17 14.85 -22.61
CA PRO A 224 -24.51 14.28 -22.77
C PRO A 224 -24.46 12.76 -22.80
N LEU A 225 -25.47 12.11 -22.19
CA LEU A 225 -25.60 10.67 -22.25
C LEU A 225 -25.93 10.24 -23.70
N GLY A 226 -25.18 9.29 -24.24
CA GLY A 226 -25.31 8.75 -25.60
C GLY A 226 -24.08 8.96 -26.48
N GLU A 227 -23.17 9.85 -26.08
CA GLU A 227 -22.00 10.25 -26.89
C GLU A 227 -20.78 9.32 -26.73
N GLY A 228 -20.97 8.06 -26.37
CA GLY A 228 -19.85 7.14 -26.12
C GLY A 228 -20.27 5.70 -25.86
N LYS A 229 -19.30 4.88 -25.44
CA LYS A 229 -19.59 3.50 -25.03
C LYS A 229 -20.28 3.53 -23.67
N GLN A 230 -21.30 2.69 -23.51
CA GLN A 230 -22.10 2.64 -22.28
C GLN A 230 -22.09 1.25 -21.65
N TRP A 231 -22.05 1.25 -20.32
CA TRP A 231 -22.22 0.07 -19.49
C TRP A 231 -23.39 0.31 -18.55
N VAL A 232 -24.38 -0.57 -18.60
CA VAL A 232 -25.58 -0.50 -17.78
C VAL A 232 -25.45 -1.51 -16.65
N SER A 233 -25.72 -1.07 -15.44
CA SER A 233 -25.81 -1.95 -14.26
C SER A 233 -26.89 -3.04 -14.44
N PRO A 234 -26.77 -4.20 -13.77
CA PRO A 234 -27.74 -5.29 -13.89
C PRO A 234 -29.18 -4.89 -13.54
N ASP A 235 -29.37 -4.01 -12.55
CA ASP A 235 -30.66 -3.47 -12.13
C ASP A 235 -31.12 -2.25 -12.97
N LYS A 236 -30.30 -1.84 -13.94
CA LYS A 236 -30.52 -0.69 -14.84
C LYS A 236 -30.57 0.67 -14.13
N SER A 237 -30.24 0.73 -12.83
CA SER A 237 -30.32 1.96 -12.02
C SER A 237 -29.12 2.88 -12.20
N ARG A 238 -28.03 2.37 -12.79
CA ARG A 238 -26.79 3.09 -13.10
C ARG A 238 -26.36 2.87 -14.54
N VAL A 239 -25.82 3.91 -15.15
CA VAL A 239 -25.15 3.88 -16.45
C VAL A 239 -23.79 4.54 -16.31
N ILE A 240 -22.77 3.91 -16.87
CA ILE A 240 -21.45 4.51 -17.02
C ILE A 240 -21.20 4.76 -18.50
N GLN A 241 -20.75 5.97 -18.83
CA GLN A 241 -20.36 6.35 -20.19
C GLN A 241 -18.86 6.63 -20.24
N ILE A 242 -18.16 6.02 -21.20
CA ILE A 242 -16.80 6.40 -21.58
C ILE A 242 -16.85 7.29 -22.82
N HIS A 243 -16.27 8.48 -22.73
CA HIS A 243 -16.32 9.53 -23.75
C HIS A 243 -14.93 10.10 -24.06
N GLY A 244 -14.73 10.54 -25.30
CA GLY A 244 -13.53 11.26 -25.76
C GLY A 244 -12.30 10.39 -26.00
N ASN A 245 -11.24 11.01 -26.54
CA ASN A 245 -9.98 10.33 -26.87
C ASN A 245 -9.21 9.85 -25.64
N ASP A 246 -9.38 10.55 -24.51
CA ASP A 246 -8.76 10.20 -23.23
C ASP A 246 -9.58 9.15 -22.45
N ALA A 247 -10.63 8.57 -23.05
CA ALA A 247 -11.48 7.55 -22.43
C ALA A 247 -11.95 7.92 -21.01
N GLN A 248 -12.54 9.12 -20.89
CA GLN A 248 -13.07 9.66 -19.64
C GLN A 248 -14.37 8.97 -19.27
N ALA A 249 -14.47 8.41 -18.06
CA ALA A 249 -15.66 7.72 -17.59
C ALA A 249 -16.51 8.57 -16.63
N PHE A 250 -17.82 8.57 -16.88
CA PHE A 250 -18.83 9.33 -16.15
C PHE A 250 -19.93 8.39 -15.68
N LEU A 251 -20.28 8.46 -14.41
CA LEU A 251 -21.36 7.70 -13.79
C LEU A 251 -22.63 8.54 -13.74
N TYR A 252 -23.75 7.93 -14.11
CA TYR A 252 -25.09 8.50 -14.06
C TYR A 252 -26.05 7.58 -13.30
N ASP A 253 -26.95 8.20 -12.53
CA ASP A 253 -28.18 7.57 -12.04
C ASP A 253 -29.16 7.47 -13.21
N ASN A 254 -29.67 6.27 -13.44
CA ASN A 254 -30.61 5.94 -14.51
C ASN A 254 -31.93 5.35 -13.97
N SER A 255 -32.20 5.53 -12.68
CA SER A 255 -33.44 5.06 -12.06
C SER A 255 -34.67 5.92 -12.38
N GLY A 256 -34.47 7.17 -12.82
CA GLY A 256 -35.54 8.12 -13.13
C GLY A 256 -35.86 8.25 -14.63
N ALA A 257 -36.82 9.13 -14.95
CA ALA A 257 -37.20 9.42 -16.35
C ALA A 257 -36.08 10.09 -17.17
N LYS A 258 -35.14 10.75 -16.50
CA LYS A 258 -33.96 11.36 -17.10
C LYS A 258 -32.71 10.96 -16.30
N PRO A 259 -31.63 10.54 -16.97
CA PRO A 259 -30.37 10.25 -16.29
C PRO A 259 -29.80 11.48 -15.58
N VAL A 260 -29.22 11.28 -14.40
CA VAL A 260 -28.60 12.33 -13.57
C VAL A 260 -27.13 12.01 -13.36
N TYR A 261 -26.24 12.94 -13.69
CA TYR A 261 -24.81 12.78 -13.45
C TYR A 261 -24.51 12.65 -11.95
N LEU A 262 -23.72 11.63 -11.59
CA LEU A 262 -23.31 11.35 -10.21
C LEU A 262 -21.84 11.68 -9.99
N ALA A 263 -20.94 11.10 -10.80
CA ALA A 263 -19.51 11.15 -10.51
C ALA A 263 -18.63 11.00 -11.76
N TYR A 264 -17.43 11.58 -11.69
CA TYR A 264 -16.34 11.32 -12.61
C TYR A 264 -15.50 10.17 -12.06
N LEU A 265 -15.27 9.13 -12.86
CA LEU A 265 -14.55 7.92 -12.44
C LEU A 265 -13.09 7.89 -12.92
N GLY A 266 -12.67 8.87 -13.73
CA GLY A 266 -11.31 9.01 -14.24
C GLY A 266 -11.18 8.96 -15.76
N ARG A 267 -9.93 9.16 -16.23
CA ARG A 267 -9.52 9.00 -17.64
C ARG A 267 -8.68 7.76 -17.85
N ASP A 268 -8.36 7.48 -19.10
CA ASP A 268 -7.59 6.32 -19.58
C ASP A 268 -8.25 4.98 -19.21
N ILE A 269 -9.58 4.95 -19.08
CA ILE A 269 -10.30 3.73 -18.72
C ILE A 269 -10.49 2.86 -19.96
N VAL A 270 -10.03 1.60 -19.86
CA VAL A 270 -10.09 0.63 -20.96
C VAL A 270 -11.23 -0.37 -20.79
N ASN A 271 -11.68 -0.60 -19.56
CA ASN A 271 -12.75 -1.55 -19.26
C ASN A 271 -13.51 -1.18 -17.99
N ILE A 272 -14.80 -1.50 -17.96
CA ILE A 272 -15.68 -1.25 -16.82
C ILE A 272 -16.58 -2.45 -16.60
N ARG A 273 -16.75 -2.84 -15.33
CA ARG A 273 -17.62 -3.94 -14.92
C ARG A 273 -18.41 -3.54 -13.67
N PHE A 274 -19.69 -3.92 -13.65
CA PHE A 274 -20.46 -3.95 -12.41
C PHE A 274 -20.27 -5.31 -11.75
N SER A 275 -19.95 -5.34 -10.46
CA SER A 275 -19.94 -6.60 -9.72
C SER A 275 -21.37 -7.11 -9.52
N GLN A 276 -21.50 -8.42 -9.42
CA GLN A 276 -22.76 -9.09 -9.04
C GLN A 276 -22.84 -9.30 -7.51
N ASP A 277 -21.88 -8.76 -6.76
CA ASP A 277 -21.82 -8.87 -5.31
C ASP A 277 -22.89 -8.01 -4.64
N ASN A 278 -23.16 -8.29 -3.36
CA ASN A 278 -24.01 -7.45 -2.52
C ASN A 278 -23.18 -6.87 -1.36
N PRO A 279 -22.91 -5.54 -1.31
CA PRO A 279 -23.39 -4.52 -2.25
C PRO A 279 -22.62 -4.51 -3.58
N ALA A 280 -23.33 -4.17 -4.66
CA ALA A 280 -22.74 -4.08 -6.00
C ALA A 280 -21.69 -2.96 -6.07
N GLN A 281 -20.69 -3.16 -6.93
CA GLN A 281 -19.53 -2.29 -7.08
C GLN A 281 -19.25 -2.01 -8.55
N ILE A 282 -18.46 -0.97 -8.80
CA ILE A 282 -17.94 -0.63 -10.12
C ILE A 282 -16.43 -0.90 -10.11
N LEU A 283 -15.98 -1.80 -10.98
CA LEU A 283 -14.57 -2.03 -11.25
C LEU A 283 -14.20 -1.32 -12.56
N ALA A 284 -13.28 -0.37 -12.49
CA ALA A 284 -12.72 0.33 -13.65
C ALA A 284 -11.26 -0.08 -13.85
N ASP A 285 -10.92 -0.60 -15.03
CA ASP A 285 -9.54 -0.93 -15.40
C ASP A 285 -8.95 0.20 -16.25
N PHE A 286 -7.73 0.63 -15.94
CA PHE A 286 -7.01 1.72 -16.59
C PHE A 286 -5.96 1.20 -17.56
N LYS A 287 -5.59 2.03 -18.54
CA LYS A 287 -4.61 1.72 -19.60
C LYS A 287 -3.21 1.40 -19.06
N ASP A 288 -2.85 1.93 -17.90
CA ASP A 288 -1.56 1.70 -17.22
C ASP A 288 -1.52 0.38 -16.42
N GLY A 289 -2.57 -0.44 -16.52
CA GLY A 289 -2.75 -1.68 -15.78
C GLY A 289 -3.21 -1.49 -14.34
N ALA A 290 -3.48 -0.25 -13.90
CA ALA A 290 -4.14 -0.01 -12.63
C ALA A 290 -5.65 -0.29 -12.74
N PHE A 291 -6.32 -0.38 -11.59
CA PHE A 291 -7.77 -0.52 -11.48
C PHE A 291 -8.30 0.29 -10.31
N ALA A 292 -9.58 0.66 -10.32
CA ALA A 292 -10.25 1.32 -9.21
C ALA A 292 -11.57 0.62 -8.89
N LEU A 293 -11.95 0.64 -7.61
CA LEU A 293 -13.22 0.13 -7.12
C LEU A 293 -14.04 1.27 -6.56
N TYR A 294 -15.24 1.46 -7.10
CA TYR A 294 -16.21 2.44 -6.64
C TYR A 294 -17.49 1.76 -6.14
N ASP A 295 -18.22 2.42 -5.25
CA ASP A 295 -19.61 2.08 -5.00
C ASP A 295 -20.51 2.58 -6.14
N LEU A 296 -21.81 2.27 -6.06
CA LEU A 296 -22.79 2.69 -7.07
C LEU A 296 -23.07 4.20 -7.10
N ASP A 297 -22.51 4.98 -6.16
CA ASP A 297 -22.59 6.44 -6.15
C ASP A 297 -21.27 7.08 -6.66
N GLY A 298 -20.32 6.25 -7.10
CA GLY A 298 -19.04 6.69 -7.64
C GLY A 298 -18.01 7.06 -6.57
N LYS A 299 -18.24 6.69 -5.31
CA LYS A 299 -17.26 6.92 -4.24
C LYS A 299 -16.24 5.77 -4.22
N PRO A 300 -14.94 6.07 -4.10
CA PRO A 300 -13.91 5.04 -3.98
C PRO A 300 -14.13 4.15 -2.75
N ARG A 301 -14.12 2.82 -2.91
CA ARG A 301 -14.28 1.87 -1.79
C ARG A 301 -12.99 1.54 -1.05
N ASN A 302 -11.87 1.61 -1.74
CA ASN A 302 -10.56 1.24 -1.22
C ASN A 302 -9.69 2.48 -1.01
N THR A 303 -10.20 3.46 -0.27
CA THR A 303 -9.34 4.54 0.20
C THR A 303 -8.34 3.92 1.19
N PRO A 304 -7.03 4.02 0.93
CA PRO A 304 -6.05 3.56 1.90
C PRO A 304 -6.36 4.28 3.22
N PRO A 305 -6.34 3.58 4.36
CA PRO A 305 -6.48 4.26 5.63
C PRO A 305 -5.42 5.37 5.67
N SER A 306 -5.84 6.59 5.98
CA SER A 306 -5.04 7.83 5.88
C SER A 306 -3.71 7.77 6.66
N LYS A 307 -3.56 6.76 7.50
CA LYS A 307 -2.33 6.12 7.94
C LYS A 307 -2.77 4.73 8.42
N PRO A 308 -2.05 3.62 8.17
CA PRO A 308 -2.38 2.37 8.84
C PRO A 308 -2.45 2.67 10.35
N PRO A 309 -3.53 2.30 11.06
CA PRO A 309 -3.58 2.47 12.49
C PRO A 309 -2.30 1.83 13.03
N GLN A 310 -1.52 2.62 13.78
CA GLN A 310 -0.35 2.11 14.45
C GLN A 310 -0.89 1.04 15.41
N ALA A 311 -0.81 -0.22 15.01
CA ALA A 311 -1.28 -1.32 15.83
C ALA A 311 -0.65 -1.11 17.20
N ALA A 312 -1.48 -1.00 18.23
CA ALA A 312 -0.99 -0.88 19.59
C ALA A 312 -0.02 -2.06 19.79
N GLN A 313 1.26 -1.75 19.98
CA GLN A 313 2.21 -2.79 20.33
C GLN A 313 1.65 -3.50 21.55
N PRO A 314 1.66 -4.85 21.59
CA PRO A 314 1.40 -5.56 22.83
C PRO A 314 2.23 -4.92 23.94
N PRO A 315 1.67 -4.74 25.15
CA PRO A 315 2.45 -4.24 26.28
C PRO A 315 3.75 -5.03 26.33
N ALA A 316 4.88 -4.31 26.46
CA ALA A 316 6.16 -4.97 26.62
C ALA A 316 6.02 -6.00 27.75
N PRO A 317 6.55 -7.23 27.59
CA PRO A 317 6.54 -8.17 28.69
C PRO A 317 7.12 -7.47 29.91
N GLU A 318 6.42 -7.53 31.05
CA GLU A 318 6.88 -6.92 32.29
C GLU A 318 8.32 -7.39 32.51
N SER A 319 9.24 -6.43 32.59
CA SER A 319 10.64 -6.73 32.80
C SER A 319 10.74 -7.53 34.10
N VAL A 320 11.15 -8.80 34.00
CA VAL A 320 11.47 -9.61 35.16
C VAL A 320 12.46 -8.80 36.00
N PRO A 321 12.15 -8.49 37.28
CA PRO A 321 13.02 -7.70 38.12
C PRO A 321 14.43 -8.31 38.12
N PRO A 322 15.49 -7.48 38.09
CA PRO A 322 16.85 -7.98 38.07
C PRO A 322 17.06 -8.94 39.24
N LEU A 323 17.60 -10.12 38.93
CA LEU A 323 18.05 -11.06 39.96
C LEU A 323 18.95 -10.30 40.95
N PRO A 324 18.73 -10.43 42.26
CA PRO A 324 19.59 -9.78 43.24
C PRO A 324 21.03 -10.23 42.99
N THR A 325 21.91 -9.27 42.74
CA THR A 325 23.35 -9.51 42.67
C THR A 325 23.79 -10.06 44.02
N SER A 326 23.97 -11.37 44.09
CA SER A 326 24.69 -12.02 45.19
C SER A 326 26.08 -11.39 45.24
N ALA A 327 26.33 -10.66 46.33
CA ALA A 327 27.61 -10.04 46.60
C ALA A 327 28.73 -11.10 46.59
N PRO A 328 29.94 -10.78 46.10
CA PRO A 328 31.08 -11.66 46.24
C PRO A 328 31.37 -11.86 47.74
N GLY A 329 31.27 -13.12 48.18
CA GLY A 329 31.73 -13.53 49.51
C GLY A 329 33.21 -13.23 49.65
N LYS A 330 33.58 -12.67 50.80
CA LYS A 330 34.96 -12.41 51.21
C LYS A 330 35.73 -13.71 51.48
#